data_AF-A0A2A3E412-F1
#
_entry.id   AF-A0A2A3E412-F1
#
_cell.length_a   1.000
_cell.length_b   1.000
_cell.length_c   1.000
_cell.angle_alpha   90.00
_cell.angle_beta   90.00
_cell.angle_gamma   90.00
#
_symmetry.space_group_name_H-M   'P 1'
#
loop_
_entity.id
_entity.type
_entity.pdbx_description
1 polymer ?
#
loop_
_entity_poly.entity_id
_entity_poly.type
_entity_poly.pdbx_seq_one_letter_code
_entity_poly.pdbx_strand_id
1 'polypeptide(L)'
;MAPNLSTSLYTKISQKNVHQEKKNNEKIDQNLSNSKKYEWKIVWKNVILFIYFHIGALYGFYLWCNGTKKYTILWFFIMTFASSMGITAGVHRLWSHRAYKAKWPLRFLLMLFQTLAYQNHIYEWVRDHRVHHKFTDTDADPHNARRGFFFSHIGWLLIRKHPDVIKKGATVDMSDLEKDPIVVFQRRLFYVLMPLLCFVIPVGVPCYFWNEQFINSWYNNLARYVFCLNMTWLVNSAAHMWGMRPYDVNIGPTENLIVSMLVCGEGWHNYHHVFPWDYKAAELGGYKTNLTTAFIDFCALLGQAYDLKTVPEKMIAKRIARTGSGSRFFKIVDNIMEISQETVQEKFHKKEMTRNQNSLNVKSNYKYNIVWKNIIGMIYLHLGGLYGWLFCLDIYERIYTILWFTVLGIITSMGIIAGAHRLWCHRTYKAKWPLRFLLMLLQTLVYQVILCFMLLLFICILIPVGVPCYFWNEKFIISWYMNLGRYVWTLNMTWLVNSADHIWGMKPYDVNIRPIENLIVSIFTFGEGWHNYHHVFPWDYKTSEFGYKTNFTTAFIDFCALLGQAYDLKTVPEEMITKQIAKNGNGSSCNKNKIIYHEDTKWGDKDMKPHEIEKTKIFNKKD
;
A
#
# COMPACT_ATOMS: atom_id res chain seq x y z
N MET A 1 46.05 -3.87 -0.51
CA MET A 1 47.08 -3.12 0.25
C MET A 1 46.39 -1.89 0.82
N ALA A 2 46.38 -1.56 2.12
CA ALA A 2 47.08 -1.97 3.35
C ALA A 2 46.17 -1.55 4.57
N PRO A 3 46.55 -1.68 5.86
CA PRO A 3 47.11 -2.79 6.62
C PRO A 3 46.31 -3.12 7.92
N ASN A 4 46.72 -4.20 8.60
CA ASN A 4 46.33 -4.61 9.96
C ASN A 4 46.64 -3.57 11.04
N LEU A 5 45.85 -3.54 12.13
CA LEU A 5 46.33 -3.22 13.49
C LEU A 5 45.39 -3.75 14.59
N SER A 6 45.86 -4.85 15.19
CA SER A 6 45.83 -5.28 16.60
C SER A 6 44.57 -5.17 17.48
N THR A 7 44.18 -6.34 17.93
CA THR A 7 43.64 -6.75 19.23
C THR A 7 44.35 -6.10 20.45
N SER A 8 43.57 -5.63 21.44
CA SER A 8 43.74 -5.85 22.91
C SER A 8 43.21 -4.67 23.75
N LEU A 9 42.77 -5.00 24.98
CA LEU A 9 42.26 -4.14 26.07
C LEU A 9 40.78 -3.73 25.91
N TYR A 10 39.82 -4.06 26.78
CA TYR A 10 39.84 -4.16 28.24
C TYR A 10 38.71 -5.08 28.73
N THR A 11 38.97 -5.78 29.84
CA THR A 11 38.01 -6.61 30.59
C THR A 11 37.54 -5.86 31.84
N LYS A 12 36.31 -6.17 32.29
CA LYS A 12 35.70 -6.00 33.63
C LYS A 12 35.52 -4.58 34.19
N ILE A 13 34.26 -4.15 34.39
CA ILE A 13 33.82 -3.52 35.66
C ILE A 13 32.39 -4.01 36.00
N SER A 14 32.25 -4.38 37.27
CA SER A 14 31.08 -4.90 37.97
C SER A 14 30.12 -3.80 38.46
N GLN A 15 28.90 -4.25 38.80
CA GLN A 15 27.77 -3.56 39.41
C GLN A 15 28.12 -2.57 40.53
N LYS A 16 27.73 -1.31 40.36
CA LYS A 16 27.24 -0.39 41.43
C LYS A 16 26.68 0.90 40.81
N ASN A 17 25.54 1.35 41.35
CA ASN A 17 25.02 2.73 41.35
C ASN A 17 24.04 3.19 40.24
N VAL A 18 22.78 2.77 40.40
CA VAL A 18 21.57 3.24 39.68
C VAL A 18 21.29 4.76 39.83
N HIS A 19 21.98 5.46 40.73
CA HIS A 19 21.89 6.92 40.87
C HIS A 19 22.96 7.72 40.12
N GLN A 20 24.08 7.10 39.72
CA GLN A 20 25.06 7.73 38.81
C GLN A 20 24.60 7.62 37.35
N GLU A 21 23.79 6.62 36.99
CA GLU A 21 23.22 6.47 35.65
C GLU A 21 22.28 7.62 35.27
N LYS A 22 21.49 8.20 36.19
CA LYS A 22 20.60 9.33 35.86
C LYS A 22 21.35 10.61 35.52
N LYS A 23 22.37 10.97 36.30
CA LYS A 23 23.23 12.15 36.01
C LYS A 23 24.14 11.94 34.81
N ASN A 24 24.59 10.70 34.56
CA ASN A 24 25.32 10.37 33.35
C ASN A 24 24.40 10.37 32.12
N ASN A 25 23.14 9.95 32.23
CA ASN A 25 22.17 10.01 31.13
C ASN A 25 21.80 11.45 30.77
N GLU A 26 21.64 12.36 31.74
CA GLU A 26 21.44 13.79 31.44
C GLU A 26 22.67 14.44 30.79
N LYS A 27 23.90 14.06 31.21
CA LYS A 27 25.14 14.47 30.54
C LYS A 27 25.34 13.81 29.16
N ILE A 28 24.84 12.60 28.96
CA ILE A 28 24.86 11.89 27.67
C ILE A 28 23.84 12.54 26.72
N ASP A 29 22.66 12.92 27.19
CA ASP A 29 21.64 13.62 26.41
C ASP A 29 22.10 15.04 26.03
N GLN A 30 22.78 15.76 26.93
CA GLN A 30 23.43 17.04 26.59
C GLN A 30 24.65 16.90 25.65
N ASN A 31 25.33 15.74 25.65
CA ASN A 31 26.40 15.46 24.69
C ASN A 31 25.87 14.93 23.34
N LEU A 32 24.70 14.30 23.31
CA LEU A 32 24.01 13.84 22.08
C LEU A 32 23.44 15.02 21.29
N SER A 33 22.99 16.08 21.97
CA SER A 33 22.61 17.34 21.29
C SER A 33 23.80 18.08 20.66
N ASN A 34 25.03 17.71 21.03
CA ASN A 34 26.28 18.19 20.45
C ASN A 34 26.90 17.22 19.42
N SER A 35 26.20 16.15 19.02
CA SER A 35 26.65 15.34 17.89
C SER A 35 26.59 16.19 16.62
N LYS A 36 27.76 16.51 16.05
CA LYS A 36 27.86 17.17 14.74
C LYS A 36 26.95 16.41 13.76
N LYS A 37 25.97 17.10 13.19
CA LYS A 37 25.08 16.59 12.15
C LYS A 37 25.95 15.90 11.08
N TYR A 38 25.78 14.60 10.88
CA TYR A 38 26.62 13.84 9.95
C TYR A 38 26.51 14.41 8.53
N GLU A 39 27.64 14.83 7.96
CA GLU A 39 27.72 15.34 6.60
C GLU A 39 27.73 14.19 5.59
N TRP A 40 26.84 14.28 4.59
CA TRP A 40 26.70 13.26 3.58
C TRP A 40 27.86 13.33 2.57
N LYS A 41 28.62 12.24 2.48
CA LYS A 41 29.70 12.10 1.48
C LYS A 41 29.19 11.33 0.27
N ILE A 42 28.90 12.04 -0.82
CA ILE A 42 28.38 11.48 -2.06
C ILE A 42 29.46 10.64 -2.77
N VAL A 43 29.05 9.48 -3.30
CA VAL A 43 29.88 8.59 -4.11
C VAL A 43 29.45 8.76 -5.58
N TRP A 44 30.04 9.75 -6.25
CA TRP A 44 29.66 10.13 -7.63
C TRP A 44 29.72 8.99 -8.65
N LYS A 45 30.65 8.05 -8.49
CA LYS A 45 30.71 6.83 -9.31
C LYS A 45 29.38 6.07 -9.28
N ASN A 46 28.78 5.91 -8.10
CA ASN A 46 27.51 5.19 -7.94
C ASN A 46 26.37 6.00 -8.55
N VAL A 47 26.36 7.32 -8.35
CA VAL A 47 25.35 8.21 -8.93
C VAL A 47 25.33 8.08 -10.46
N ILE A 48 26.48 8.20 -11.12
CA ILE A 48 26.59 8.10 -12.58
C ILE A 48 26.13 6.71 -13.07
N LEU A 49 26.57 5.64 -12.40
CA LEU A 49 26.18 4.27 -12.78
C LEU A 49 24.67 4.04 -12.63
N PHE A 50 24.06 4.48 -11.54
CA PHE A 50 22.62 4.34 -11.37
C PHE A 50 21.84 5.19 -12.36
N ILE A 51 22.28 6.41 -12.69
CA ILE A 51 21.66 7.20 -13.77
C ILE A 51 21.71 6.44 -15.10
N TYR A 52 22.88 5.91 -15.47
CA TYR A 52 23.02 5.10 -16.68
C TYR A 52 22.09 3.88 -16.68
N PHE A 53 22.06 3.11 -15.60
CA PHE A 53 21.20 1.93 -15.52
C PHE A 53 19.72 2.29 -15.64
N HIS A 54 19.25 3.35 -14.97
CA HIS A 54 17.83 3.74 -15.00
C HIS A 54 17.43 4.30 -16.37
N ILE A 55 18.27 5.11 -17.03
CA ILE A 55 18.02 5.57 -18.40
C ILE A 55 18.01 4.37 -19.37
N GLY A 56 18.98 3.47 -19.24
CA GLY A 56 19.04 2.24 -20.04
C GLY A 56 17.82 1.33 -19.83
N ALA A 57 17.30 1.25 -18.61
CA ALA A 57 16.09 0.52 -18.30
C ALA A 57 14.84 1.11 -18.96
N LEU A 58 14.68 2.45 -18.90
CA LEU A 58 13.58 3.14 -19.60
C LEU A 58 13.65 2.90 -21.11
N TYR A 59 14.85 2.94 -21.68
CA TYR A 59 15.05 2.62 -23.09
C TYR A 59 14.74 1.14 -23.40
N GLY A 60 15.13 0.21 -22.52
CA GLY A 60 14.76 -1.20 -22.64
C GLY A 60 13.25 -1.44 -22.68
N PHE A 61 12.48 -0.78 -21.80
CA PHE A 61 11.02 -0.86 -21.84
C PHE A 61 10.43 -0.20 -23.10
N TYR A 62 11.01 0.91 -23.57
CA TYR A 62 10.62 1.50 -24.85
C TYR A 62 10.84 0.55 -26.04
N LEU A 63 11.92 -0.24 -26.03
CA LEU A 63 12.22 -1.23 -27.07
C LEU A 63 11.25 -2.42 -27.08
N TRP A 64 10.49 -2.66 -26.01
CA TRP A 64 9.43 -3.68 -26.03
C TRP A 64 8.34 -3.35 -27.05
N CYS A 65 8.11 -2.07 -27.31
CA CYS A 65 7.14 -1.61 -28.30
C CYS A 65 7.73 -1.52 -29.72
N ASN A 66 9.06 -1.55 -29.88
CA ASN A 66 9.75 -1.14 -31.10
C ASN A 66 10.83 -2.11 -31.61
N GLY A 67 10.80 -3.39 -31.21
CA GLY A 67 11.68 -4.40 -31.82
C GLY A 67 12.15 -5.55 -30.93
N THR A 68 11.90 -5.52 -29.62
CA THR A 68 12.27 -6.63 -28.74
C THR A 68 11.39 -7.86 -29.03
N LYS A 69 12.01 -9.02 -29.26
CA LYS A 69 11.28 -10.27 -29.53
C LYS A 69 10.52 -10.72 -28.29
N LYS A 70 9.36 -11.36 -28.49
CA LYS A 70 8.51 -11.88 -27.40
C LYS A 70 9.25 -12.85 -26.47
N TYR A 71 10.15 -13.68 -27.01
CA TYR A 71 10.99 -14.59 -26.20
C TYR A 71 11.98 -13.85 -25.30
N THR A 72 12.50 -12.69 -25.73
CA THR A 72 13.36 -11.83 -24.91
C THR A 72 12.60 -11.18 -23.76
N ILE A 73 11.32 -10.84 -23.97
CA ILE A 73 10.41 -10.37 -22.92
C ILE A 73 10.06 -11.50 -21.94
N LEU A 74 9.77 -12.71 -22.43
CA LEU A 74 9.57 -13.87 -21.55
C LEU A 74 10.82 -14.17 -20.72
N TRP A 75 12.01 -14.09 -21.34
CA TRP A 75 13.30 -14.24 -20.68
C TRP A 75 13.52 -13.22 -19.56
N PHE A 76 13.09 -11.96 -19.77
CA PHE A 76 13.09 -10.94 -18.71
C PHE A 76 12.34 -11.43 -17.46
N PHE A 77 11.14 -12.00 -17.61
CA PHE A 77 10.33 -12.45 -16.47
C PHE A 77 10.93 -13.67 -15.77
N ILE A 78 11.47 -14.61 -16.53
CA ILE A 78 12.15 -15.80 -15.99
C ILE A 78 13.36 -15.37 -15.16
N MET A 79 14.21 -14.49 -15.70
CA MET A 79 15.41 -14.02 -15.01
C MET A 79 15.08 -13.10 -13.83
N THR A 80 14.00 -12.32 -13.92
CA THR A 80 13.48 -11.55 -12.79
C THR A 80 13.04 -12.46 -11.65
N PHE A 81 12.25 -13.50 -11.95
CA PHE A 81 11.79 -14.46 -10.95
C PHE A 81 12.95 -15.20 -10.29
N ALA A 82 13.93 -15.68 -11.09
CA ALA A 82 15.14 -16.29 -10.58
C ALA A 82 15.91 -15.33 -9.65
N SER A 83 16.13 -14.08 -10.07
CA SER A 83 16.78 -13.04 -9.25
C SER A 83 16.04 -12.84 -7.93
N SER A 84 14.71 -12.72 -7.98
CA SER A 84 13.87 -12.56 -6.79
C SER A 84 14.03 -13.74 -5.83
N MET A 85 14.00 -15.00 -6.29
CA MET A 85 14.22 -16.15 -5.41
C MET A 85 15.62 -16.16 -4.79
N GLY A 86 16.64 -15.72 -5.53
CA GLY A 86 17.99 -15.55 -4.98
C GLY A 86 18.05 -14.55 -3.83
N ILE A 87 17.26 -13.49 -3.90
CA ILE A 87 17.13 -12.49 -2.83
C ILE A 87 16.26 -13.04 -1.68
N THR A 88 15.01 -13.39 -1.96
CA THR A 88 14.00 -13.69 -0.95
C THR A 88 14.19 -15.06 -0.31
N ALA A 89 14.19 -16.14 -1.11
CA ALA A 89 14.41 -17.49 -0.61
C ALA A 89 15.86 -17.71 -0.17
N GLY A 90 16.82 -17.10 -0.86
CA GLY A 90 18.25 -17.19 -0.59
C GLY A 90 18.73 -16.22 0.50
N VAL A 91 19.30 -15.09 0.08
CA VAL A 91 20.08 -14.21 0.96
C VAL A 91 19.30 -13.70 2.18
N HIS A 92 18.00 -13.49 2.02
CA HIS A 92 17.12 -13.04 3.07
C HIS A 92 16.74 -14.18 4.04
N ARG A 93 15.87 -15.11 3.64
CA ARG A 93 15.30 -16.12 4.55
C ARG A 93 16.28 -17.22 4.95
N LEU A 94 17.12 -17.70 4.01
CA LEU A 94 18.08 -18.78 4.27
C LEU A 94 19.31 -18.27 5.01
N TRP A 95 20.05 -17.34 4.41
CA TRP A 95 21.36 -16.94 4.95
C TRP A 95 21.27 -15.85 6.03
N SER A 96 20.38 -14.85 5.89
CA SER A 96 20.28 -13.80 6.91
C SER A 96 19.58 -14.26 8.17
N HIS A 97 18.43 -14.93 8.00
CA HIS A 97 17.55 -15.29 9.10
C HIS A 97 17.64 -16.75 9.56
N ARG A 98 18.28 -17.62 8.77
CA ARG A 98 18.37 -19.06 9.08
C ARG A 98 16.98 -19.66 9.35
N ALA A 99 15.99 -19.23 8.57
CA ALA A 99 14.58 -19.56 8.76
C ALA A 99 14.25 -20.98 8.28
N TYR A 100 15.09 -21.54 7.42
CA TYR A 100 15.07 -22.94 7.01
C TYR A 100 16.50 -23.41 6.71
N LYS A 101 16.68 -24.71 6.48
CA LYS A 101 17.94 -25.30 6.00
C LYS A 101 17.78 -25.81 4.58
N ALA A 102 18.86 -25.73 3.80
CA ALA A 102 18.89 -26.18 2.42
C ALA A 102 20.08 -27.11 2.17
N LYS A 103 19.89 -28.15 1.35
CA LYS A 103 20.97 -28.99 0.85
C LYS A 103 21.85 -28.20 -0.12
N TRP A 104 23.07 -28.70 -0.36
CA TRP A 104 24.04 -28.01 -1.19
C TRP A 104 23.54 -27.68 -2.62
N PRO A 105 22.72 -28.50 -3.33
CA PRO A 105 22.27 -28.16 -4.67
C PRO A 105 21.37 -26.91 -4.68
N LEU A 106 20.41 -26.85 -3.76
CA LEU A 106 19.55 -25.67 -3.61
C LEU A 106 20.34 -24.43 -3.16
N ARG A 107 21.29 -24.59 -2.23
CA ARG A 107 22.17 -23.48 -1.81
C ARG A 107 23.00 -22.95 -2.98
N PHE A 108 23.53 -23.83 -3.82
CA PHE A 108 24.30 -23.43 -4.98
C PHE A 108 23.43 -22.73 -6.02
N LEU A 109 22.23 -23.26 -6.30
CA LEU A 109 21.26 -22.62 -7.18
C LEU A 109 20.86 -21.22 -6.70
N LEU A 110 20.52 -21.08 -5.41
CA LEU A 110 20.16 -19.79 -4.82
C LEU A 110 21.33 -18.81 -4.82
N MET A 111 22.57 -19.29 -4.74
CA MET A 111 23.77 -18.46 -4.87
C MET A 111 23.92 -17.92 -6.30
N LEU A 112 23.67 -18.75 -7.33
CA LEU A 112 23.68 -18.30 -8.72
C LEU A 112 22.59 -17.24 -8.96
N PHE A 113 21.38 -17.50 -8.46
CA PHE A 113 20.25 -16.58 -8.53
C PHE A 113 20.51 -15.25 -7.79
N GLN A 114 21.15 -15.30 -6.62
CA GLN A 114 21.53 -14.09 -5.88
C GLN A 114 22.60 -13.29 -6.64
N THR A 115 23.55 -13.98 -7.28
CA THR A 115 24.60 -13.35 -8.07
C THR A 115 24.03 -12.70 -9.34
N LEU A 116 23.02 -13.32 -9.96
CA LEU A 116 22.22 -12.75 -11.05
C LEU A 116 21.49 -11.45 -10.64
N ALA A 117 21.04 -11.36 -9.38
CA ALA A 117 20.35 -10.17 -8.86
C ALA A 117 21.28 -8.97 -8.63
N TYR A 118 22.59 -9.20 -8.51
CA TYR A 118 23.63 -8.18 -8.30
C TYR A 118 23.31 -7.16 -7.20
N GLN A 119 23.06 -7.65 -5.98
CA GLN A 119 22.87 -6.81 -4.80
C GLN A 119 24.01 -7.03 -3.77
N ASN A 120 25.26 -6.88 -4.22
CA ASN A 120 26.46 -7.32 -3.49
C ASN A 120 26.52 -8.85 -3.27
N HIS A 121 27.66 -9.34 -2.80
CA HIS A 121 27.81 -10.75 -2.45
C HIS A 121 27.04 -11.08 -1.17
N ILE A 122 26.65 -12.36 -1.01
CA ILE A 122 25.82 -12.86 0.09
C ILE A 122 26.32 -12.38 1.46
N TYR A 123 27.63 -12.47 1.71
CA TYR A 123 28.21 -12.08 3.00
C TYR A 123 27.96 -10.60 3.37
N GLU A 124 28.05 -9.66 2.43
CA GLU A 124 27.86 -8.24 2.72
C GLU A 124 26.37 -7.92 2.88
N TRP A 125 25.53 -8.49 2.01
CA TRP A 125 24.09 -8.32 2.11
C TRP A 125 23.57 -8.82 3.46
N VAL A 126 23.98 -10.02 3.88
CA VAL A 126 23.58 -10.60 5.17
C VAL A 126 24.05 -9.76 6.35
N ARG A 127 25.30 -9.26 6.31
CA ARG A 127 25.82 -8.37 7.35
C ARG A 127 24.93 -7.13 7.47
N ASP A 128 24.70 -6.44 6.36
CA ASP A 128 23.93 -5.20 6.34
C ASP A 128 22.47 -5.46 6.76
N HIS A 129 21.87 -6.57 6.36
CA HIS A 129 20.50 -6.94 6.72
C HIS A 129 20.34 -7.33 8.20
N ARG A 130 21.31 -8.07 8.77
CA ARG A 130 21.33 -8.36 10.21
C ARG A 130 21.52 -7.09 11.04
N VAL A 131 22.32 -6.14 10.56
CA VAL A 131 22.45 -4.81 11.19
C VAL A 131 21.14 -4.05 11.12
N HIS A 132 20.49 -4.04 9.95
CA HIS A 132 19.19 -3.43 9.75
C HIS A 132 18.16 -3.93 10.78
N HIS A 133 17.98 -5.25 10.92
CA HIS A 133 17.04 -5.79 11.93
C HIS A 133 17.39 -5.49 13.38
N LYS A 134 18.69 -5.44 13.72
CA LYS A 134 19.14 -5.25 15.10
C LYS A 134 19.06 -3.78 15.53
N PHE A 135 19.19 -2.85 14.59
CA PHE A 135 19.27 -1.42 14.86
C PHE A 135 18.33 -0.60 13.97
N THR A 136 17.17 -1.18 13.61
CA THR A 136 16.18 -0.60 12.71
C THR A 136 15.87 0.85 13.07
N ASP A 137 15.77 1.71 12.05
CA ASP A 137 15.39 3.12 12.20
C ASP A 137 16.36 3.96 13.07
N THR A 138 17.63 3.54 13.20
CA THR A 138 18.72 4.30 13.85
C THR A 138 19.82 4.66 12.86
N ASP A 139 20.82 5.44 13.26
CA ASP A 139 21.98 5.76 12.41
C ASP A 139 22.90 4.55 12.12
N ALA A 140 22.70 3.43 12.82
CA ALA A 140 23.35 2.17 12.53
C ALA A 140 22.60 1.34 11.46
N ASP A 141 21.36 1.69 11.12
CA ASP A 141 20.59 1.06 10.04
C ASP A 141 21.12 1.56 8.67
N PRO A 142 21.64 0.67 7.79
CA PRO A 142 22.18 1.06 6.49
C PRO A 142 21.20 1.87 5.63
N HIS A 143 19.91 1.58 5.72
CA HIS A 143 18.85 2.21 4.93
C HIS A 143 17.75 2.81 5.82
N ASN A 144 18.16 3.42 6.93
CA ASN A 144 17.31 4.10 7.92
C ASN A 144 16.15 4.88 7.28
N ALA A 145 14.92 4.38 7.44
CA ALA A 145 13.72 4.97 6.87
C ALA A 145 13.37 6.35 7.45
N ARG A 146 13.87 6.69 8.65
CA ARG A 146 13.68 8.04 9.25
C ARG A 146 14.36 9.15 8.46
N ARG A 147 15.33 8.82 7.61
CA ARG A 147 15.98 9.77 6.69
C ARG A 147 15.16 10.01 5.41
N GLY A 148 13.97 9.41 5.32
CA GLY A 148 12.99 9.63 4.27
C GLY A 148 13.02 8.56 3.18
N PHE A 149 11.99 8.61 2.32
CA PHE A 149 11.76 7.63 1.26
C PHE A 149 12.94 7.53 0.29
N PHE A 150 13.45 8.66 -0.20
CA PHE A 150 14.54 8.65 -1.19
C PHE A 150 15.80 8.00 -0.61
N PHE A 151 16.14 8.30 0.65
CA PHE A 151 17.31 7.74 1.32
C PHE A 151 17.18 6.22 1.46
N SER A 152 16.07 5.73 2.02
CA SER A 152 15.82 4.29 2.25
C SER A 152 15.65 3.50 0.95
N HIS A 153 15.18 4.14 -0.12
CA HIS A 153 14.99 3.49 -1.42
C HIS A 153 16.32 3.33 -2.19
N ILE A 154 17.03 4.43 -2.48
CA ILE A 154 18.27 4.40 -3.28
C ILE A 154 19.38 5.28 -2.70
N GLY A 155 19.05 6.35 -1.99
CA GLY A 155 20.02 7.34 -1.53
C GLY A 155 21.14 6.78 -0.64
N TRP A 156 20.86 5.74 0.15
CA TRP A 156 21.86 5.06 0.97
C TRP A 156 22.98 4.39 0.15
N LEU A 157 22.72 4.04 -1.11
CA LEU A 157 23.72 3.50 -2.05
C LEU A 157 24.54 4.60 -2.74
N LEU A 158 24.07 5.85 -2.69
CA LEU A 158 24.69 7.00 -3.36
C LEU A 158 25.68 7.74 -2.46
N ILE A 159 25.70 7.41 -1.16
CA ILE A 159 26.58 8.05 -0.18
C ILE A 159 27.40 7.03 0.60
N ARG A 160 28.43 7.49 1.32
CA ARG A 160 29.16 6.65 2.27
C ARG A 160 28.26 6.30 3.47
N LYS A 161 28.29 5.03 3.86
CA LYS A 161 27.61 4.50 5.06
C LYS A 161 27.99 5.33 6.29
N HIS A 162 27.02 5.54 7.17
CA HIS A 162 27.27 6.20 8.46
C HIS A 162 28.30 5.40 9.28
N PRO A 163 29.20 6.03 10.06
CA PRO A 163 30.17 5.32 10.89
C PRO A 163 29.56 4.27 11.82
N ASP A 164 28.35 4.53 12.33
CA ASP A 164 27.65 3.58 13.21
C ASP A 164 27.25 2.29 12.49
N VAL A 165 26.96 2.32 11.18
CA VAL A 165 26.71 1.11 10.39
C VAL A 165 27.94 0.20 10.42
N ILE A 166 29.14 0.78 10.29
CA ILE A 166 30.39 0.03 10.32
C ILE A 166 30.67 -0.50 11.73
N LYS A 167 30.58 0.38 12.73
CA LYS A 167 30.86 0.05 14.14
C LYS A 167 29.90 -1.03 14.66
N LYS A 168 28.61 -0.90 14.39
CA LYS A 168 27.59 -1.87 14.83
C LYS A 168 27.58 -3.12 13.94
N GLY A 169 27.94 -3.00 12.67
CA GLY A 169 28.14 -4.14 11.77
C GLY A 169 29.20 -5.13 12.23
N ALA A 170 30.27 -4.65 12.87
CA ALA A 170 31.27 -5.51 13.48
C ALA A 170 30.76 -6.31 14.70
N THR A 171 29.59 -5.97 15.24
CA THR A 171 29.00 -6.66 16.41
C THR A 171 28.00 -7.76 16.05
N VAL A 172 27.76 -7.97 14.75
CA VAL A 172 26.87 -9.00 14.25
C VAL A 172 27.68 -10.28 14.02
N ASP A 173 27.21 -11.41 14.55
CA ASP A 173 27.79 -12.72 14.26
C ASP A 173 27.67 -13.04 12.76
N MET A 174 28.78 -13.41 12.14
CA MET A 174 28.88 -13.80 10.73
C MET A 174 29.55 -15.18 10.57
N SER A 175 29.87 -15.86 11.67
CA SER A 175 30.66 -17.10 11.68
C SER A 175 29.99 -18.26 10.94
N ASP A 176 28.67 -18.24 10.83
CA ASP A 176 27.91 -19.21 10.04
C ASP A 176 28.18 -19.09 8.54
N LEU A 177 28.34 -17.86 8.03
CA LEU A 177 28.61 -17.61 6.63
C LEU A 177 30.07 -17.84 6.27
N GLU A 178 30.98 -17.63 7.21
CA GLU A 178 32.40 -17.98 7.05
C GLU A 178 32.62 -19.49 6.96
N LYS A 179 31.75 -20.28 7.61
CA LYS A 179 31.76 -21.75 7.55
C LYS A 179 30.97 -22.31 6.36
N ASP A 180 30.22 -21.48 5.64
CA ASP A 180 29.46 -21.89 4.46
C ASP A 180 30.36 -21.87 3.21
N PRO A 181 30.78 -23.02 2.66
CA PRO A 181 31.70 -23.04 1.52
C PRO A 181 31.13 -22.41 0.25
N ILE A 182 29.80 -22.42 0.06
CA ILE A 182 29.14 -21.82 -1.10
C ILE A 182 29.19 -20.30 -0.99
N VAL A 183 28.96 -19.76 0.20
CA VAL A 183 29.04 -18.30 0.45
C VAL A 183 30.48 -17.81 0.31
N VAL A 184 31.44 -18.55 0.87
CA VAL A 184 32.87 -18.22 0.74
C VAL A 184 33.33 -18.29 -0.72
N PHE A 185 32.90 -19.32 -1.46
CA PHE A 185 33.16 -19.46 -2.89
C PHE A 185 32.61 -18.26 -3.67
N GLN A 186 31.34 -17.92 -3.47
CA GLN A 186 30.72 -16.78 -4.15
C GLN A 186 31.46 -15.49 -3.84
N ARG A 187 31.78 -15.22 -2.56
CA ARG A 187 32.49 -14.01 -2.15
C ARG A 187 33.85 -13.90 -2.82
N ARG A 188 34.61 -15.01 -2.91
CA ARG A 188 35.96 -15.02 -3.51
C ARG A 188 35.93 -14.75 -5.01
N LEU A 189 34.93 -15.28 -5.72
CA LEU A 189 34.80 -15.18 -7.17
C LEU A 189 33.75 -14.14 -7.63
N PHE A 190 33.21 -13.33 -6.71
CA PHE A 190 32.05 -12.48 -6.99
C PHE A 190 32.28 -11.56 -8.19
N TYR A 191 33.45 -10.93 -8.28
CA TYR A 191 33.76 -9.99 -9.37
C TYR A 191 33.94 -10.67 -10.74
N VAL A 192 34.09 -12.01 -10.78
CA VAL A 192 34.10 -12.81 -12.01
C VAL A 192 32.70 -13.34 -12.31
N LEU A 193 32.03 -13.91 -11.30
CA LEU A 193 30.70 -14.51 -11.44
C LEU A 193 29.61 -13.46 -11.74
N MET A 194 29.67 -12.29 -11.10
CA MET A 194 28.67 -11.23 -11.26
C MET A 194 28.53 -10.75 -12.70
N PRO A 195 29.58 -10.26 -13.40
CA PRO A 195 29.41 -9.78 -14.76
C PRO A 195 28.93 -10.89 -15.70
N LEU A 196 29.40 -12.13 -15.48
CA LEU A 196 28.99 -13.29 -16.25
C LEU A 196 27.49 -13.60 -16.07
N LEU A 197 27.04 -13.78 -14.83
CA LEU A 197 25.68 -14.22 -14.51
C LEU A 197 24.65 -13.10 -14.62
N CYS A 198 25.01 -11.86 -14.28
CA CYS A 198 24.08 -10.72 -14.31
C CYS A 198 24.01 -10.04 -15.68
N PHE A 199 25.07 -10.06 -16.50
CA PHE A 199 25.09 -9.32 -17.76
C PHE A 199 25.36 -10.22 -18.97
N VAL A 200 26.46 -10.98 -18.98
CA VAL A 200 26.87 -11.74 -20.18
C VAL A 200 25.87 -12.83 -20.54
N ILE A 201 25.50 -13.71 -19.60
CA ILE A 201 24.56 -14.81 -19.88
C ILE A 201 23.14 -14.27 -20.19
N PRO A 202 22.55 -13.37 -19.38
CA PRO A 202 21.21 -12.88 -19.66
C PRO A 202 21.10 -12.14 -21.00
N VAL A 203 22.19 -11.53 -21.49
CA VAL A 203 22.24 -10.85 -22.80
C VAL A 203 22.57 -11.83 -23.93
N GLY A 204 23.51 -12.75 -23.71
CA GLY A 204 24.00 -13.69 -24.70
C GLY A 204 22.97 -14.76 -25.06
N VAL A 205 22.18 -15.25 -24.10
CA VAL A 205 21.15 -16.27 -24.34
C VAL A 205 20.13 -15.80 -25.39
N PRO A 206 19.51 -14.61 -25.29
CA PRO A 206 18.64 -14.10 -26.34
C PRO A 206 19.30 -13.93 -27.70
N CYS A 207 20.53 -13.42 -27.72
CA CYS A 207 21.28 -13.22 -28.95
C CYS A 207 21.60 -14.54 -29.64
N TYR A 208 21.93 -15.59 -28.89
CA TYR A 208 22.33 -16.87 -29.44
C TYR A 208 21.14 -17.76 -29.83
N PHE A 209 20.19 -17.96 -28.92
CA PHE A 209 19.15 -18.99 -29.09
C PHE A 209 17.97 -18.56 -29.95
N TRP A 210 17.66 -17.26 -30.02
CA TRP A 210 16.57 -16.76 -30.85
C TRP A 210 16.94 -15.50 -31.63
N ASN A 211 18.24 -15.28 -31.85
CA ASN A 211 18.81 -14.25 -32.71
C ASN A 211 18.28 -12.83 -32.41
N GLU A 212 18.17 -12.48 -31.13
CA GLU A 212 17.84 -11.12 -30.69
C GLU A 212 19.01 -10.16 -30.96
N GLN A 213 18.70 -8.92 -31.34
CA GLN A 213 19.74 -7.92 -31.51
C GLN A 213 20.42 -7.62 -30.17
N PHE A 214 21.76 -7.51 -30.19
CA PHE A 214 22.54 -7.24 -28.98
C PHE A 214 22.02 -6.02 -28.21
N ILE A 215 21.66 -4.95 -28.91
CA ILE A 215 21.16 -3.72 -28.31
C ILE A 215 19.84 -3.94 -27.55
N ASN A 216 18.90 -4.68 -28.13
CA ASN A 216 17.62 -5.02 -27.50
C ASN A 216 17.85 -5.90 -26.29
N SER A 217 18.70 -6.92 -26.42
CA SER A 217 19.03 -7.84 -25.34
C SER A 217 19.73 -7.14 -24.17
N TRP A 218 20.70 -6.25 -24.45
CA TRP A 218 21.43 -5.47 -23.47
C TRP A 218 20.50 -4.56 -22.65
N TYR A 219 19.69 -3.74 -23.33
CA TYR A 219 18.81 -2.80 -22.64
C TYR A 219 17.61 -3.48 -21.97
N ASN A 220 17.10 -4.58 -22.53
CA ASN A 220 16.12 -5.44 -21.83
C ASN A 220 16.72 -6.01 -20.54
N ASN A 221 18.00 -6.39 -20.56
CA ASN A 221 18.68 -6.89 -19.38
C ASN A 221 18.93 -5.79 -18.33
N LEU A 222 19.24 -4.55 -18.75
CA LEU A 222 19.30 -3.39 -17.85
C LEU A 222 17.93 -3.09 -17.23
N ALA A 223 16.86 -3.17 -18.02
CA ALA A 223 15.50 -3.03 -17.52
C ALA A 223 15.19 -4.08 -16.45
N ARG A 224 15.56 -5.35 -16.68
CA ARG A 224 15.42 -6.46 -15.73
C ARG A 224 16.16 -6.20 -14.43
N TYR A 225 17.41 -5.75 -14.52
CA TYR A 225 18.22 -5.43 -13.35
C TYR A 225 17.63 -4.29 -12.53
N VAL A 226 17.29 -3.16 -13.15
CA VAL A 226 16.70 -2.00 -12.48
C VAL A 226 15.33 -2.32 -11.89
N PHE A 227 14.53 -3.13 -12.59
CA PHE A 227 13.24 -3.61 -12.08
C PHE A 227 13.45 -4.40 -10.79
N CYS A 228 14.35 -5.39 -10.78
CA CYS A 228 14.66 -6.19 -9.58
C CYS A 228 15.14 -5.32 -8.40
N LEU A 229 16.00 -4.34 -8.68
CA LEU A 229 16.49 -3.39 -7.67
C LEU A 229 15.35 -2.59 -7.05
N ASN A 230 14.53 -1.93 -7.86
CA ASN A 230 13.44 -1.10 -7.37
C ASN A 230 12.40 -1.93 -6.59
N MET A 231 12.11 -3.16 -7.04
CA MET A 231 11.24 -4.06 -6.28
C MET A 231 11.82 -4.34 -4.90
N THR A 232 13.11 -4.68 -4.81
CA THR A 232 13.75 -4.94 -3.50
C THR A 232 13.80 -3.69 -2.62
N TRP A 233 14.10 -2.53 -3.21
CA TRP A 233 14.19 -1.26 -2.49
C TRP A 233 12.84 -0.74 -1.99
N LEU A 234 11.72 -1.18 -2.57
CA LEU A 234 10.39 -0.87 -2.03
C LEU A 234 10.17 -1.51 -0.65
N VAL A 235 10.85 -2.62 -0.34
CA VAL A 235 10.80 -3.23 1.00
C VAL A 235 11.43 -2.27 2.02
N ASN A 236 12.61 -1.73 1.71
CA ASN A 236 13.31 -0.80 2.60
C ASN A 236 12.58 0.53 2.77
N SER A 237 11.89 1.00 1.73
CA SER A 237 11.23 2.31 1.74
C SER A 237 9.73 2.21 2.00
N ALA A 238 8.95 1.73 1.03
CA ALA A 238 7.50 1.69 1.12
C ALA A 238 7.01 0.81 2.29
N ALA A 239 7.63 -0.37 2.50
CA ALA A 239 7.22 -1.25 3.59
C ALA A 239 7.67 -0.79 4.99
N HIS A 240 8.46 0.29 5.11
CA HIS A 240 8.74 0.97 6.38
C HIS A 240 7.87 2.22 6.62
N MET A 241 7.18 2.72 5.60
CA MET A 241 6.48 4.01 5.65
C MET A 241 4.96 3.86 5.52
N TRP A 242 4.49 2.98 4.64
CA TRP A 242 3.09 2.91 4.23
C TRP A 242 2.53 1.50 4.35
N GLY A 243 1.64 1.31 5.32
CA GLY A 243 0.93 0.06 5.54
C GLY A 243 0.39 -0.05 6.96
N MET A 244 -0.11 -1.23 7.31
CA MET A 244 -0.65 -1.51 8.63
C MET A 244 0.44 -2.03 9.58
N ARG A 245 0.25 -1.89 10.90
CA ARG A 245 1.15 -2.45 11.93
C ARG A 245 0.42 -3.37 12.91
N PRO A 246 -0.15 -4.49 12.44
CA PRO A 246 -1.02 -5.33 13.26
C PRO A 246 -0.27 -6.09 14.37
N TYR A 247 1.05 -6.27 14.29
CA TYR A 247 1.83 -7.05 15.26
C TYR A 247 2.59 -6.17 16.26
N ASP A 248 3.20 -5.09 15.79
CA ASP A 248 3.89 -4.12 16.65
C ASP A 248 3.85 -2.70 16.07
N VAL A 249 3.19 -1.79 16.78
CA VAL A 249 3.11 -0.36 16.42
C VAL A 249 4.36 0.44 16.75
N ASN A 250 5.26 -0.10 17.57
CA ASN A 250 6.42 0.63 18.08
C ASN A 250 7.62 0.59 17.12
N ILE A 251 7.51 -0.12 16.00
CA ILE A 251 8.55 -0.26 14.98
C ILE A 251 8.09 0.37 13.65
N GLY A 252 9.02 0.88 12.83
CA GLY A 252 8.74 1.44 11.51
C GLY A 252 8.06 0.48 10.51
N PRO A 253 8.50 -0.78 10.35
CA PRO A 253 7.96 -1.75 9.39
C PRO A 253 6.44 -1.90 9.39
N THR A 254 5.87 -2.09 8.20
CA THR A 254 4.44 -2.15 7.92
C THR A 254 4.08 -3.33 7.01
N GLU A 255 2.86 -3.83 7.14
CA GLU A 255 2.24 -4.75 6.18
C GLU A 255 1.77 -3.98 4.95
N ASN A 256 2.29 -4.34 3.78
CA ASN A 256 1.95 -3.74 2.49
C ASN A 256 1.71 -4.83 1.43
N LEU A 257 0.42 -5.02 1.08
CA LEU A 257 -0.01 -6.05 0.12
C LEU A 257 0.62 -5.87 -1.27
N ILE A 258 0.75 -4.63 -1.75
CA ILE A 258 1.30 -4.33 -3.08
C ILE A 258 2.78 -4.71 -3.11
N VAL A 259 3.55 -4.31 -2.10
CA VAL A 259 4.95 -4.71 -1.97
C VAL A 259 5.05 -6.23 -1.89
N SER A 260 4.13 -6.91 -1.19
CA SER A 260 4.16 -8.37 -1.12
C SER A 260 3.97 -9.04 -2.48
N MET A 261 3.04 -8.53 -3.31
CA MET A 261 2.85 -9.04 -4.67
C MET A 261 4.05 -8.77 -5.57
N LEU A 262 4.63 -7.57 -5.48
CA LEU A 262 5.75 -7.13 -6.31
C LEU A 262 7.08 -7.81 -5.94
N VAL A 263 7.29 -8.12 -4.65
CA VAL A 263 8.54 -8.68 -4.11
C VAL A 263 8.30 -10.10 -3.59
N CYS A 264 7.42 -10.85 -4.26
CA CYS A 264 7.21 -12.28 -4.07
C CYS A 264 6.97 -12.73 -2.60
N GLY A 265 6.42 -11.88 -1.73
CA GLY A 265 6.15 -12.20 -0.32
C GLY A 265 6.73 -11.26 0.73
N GLU A 266 7.67 -10.38 0.36
CA GLU A 266 8.43 -9.60 1.35
C GLU A 266 7.73 -8.31 1.85
N GLY A 267 6.48 -8.08 1.45
CA GLY A 267 5.69 -6.92 1.87
C GLY A 267 5.00 -7.07 3.23
N TRP A 268 4.98 -8.26 3.81
CA TRP A 268 4.47 -8.53 5.16
C TRP A 268 5.50 -8.15 6.23
N HIS A 269 5.93 -6.89 6.19
CA HIS A 269 7.18 -6.46 6.79
C HIS A 269 7.08 -6.18 8.30
N ASN A 270 5.88 -5.84 8.81
CA ASN A 270 5.65 -5.73 10.25
C ASN A 270 5.73 -7.11 10.92
N TYR A 271 5.14 -8.15 10.31
CA TYR A 271 5.27 -9.53 10.77
C TYR A 271 6.73 -9.96 10.74
N HIS A 272 7.40 -9.74 9.61
CA HIS A 272 8.77 -10.15 9.40
C HIS A 272 9.73 -9.55 10.44
N HIS A 273 9.63 -8.26 10.74
CA HIS A 273 10.49 -7.64 11.76
C HIS A 273 10.19 -8.10 13.19
N VAL A 274 8.95 -8.52 13.46
CA VAL A 274 8.56 -9.06 14.77
C VAL A 274 9.00 -10.53 14.92
N PHE A 275 8.95 -11.30 13.84
CA PHE A 275 9.29 -12.72 13.81
C PHE A 275 10.28 -13.04 12.67
N PRO A 276 11.51 -12.53 12.73
CA PRO A 276 12.46 -12.61 11.62
C PRO A 276 12.88 -14.03 11.26
N TRP A 277 12.72 -15.00 12.17
CA TRP A 277 13.09 -16.40 11.95
C TRP A 277 12.00 -17.24 11.28
N ASP A 278 10.81 -16.69 11.00
CA ASP A 278 9.75 -17.40 10.30
C ASP A 278 10.07 -17.56 8.80
N TYR A 279 10.08 -18.78 8.28
CA TYR A 279 10.44 -19.05 6.90
C TYR A 279 9.44 -18.50 5.88
N LYS A 280 8.19 -18.26 6.31
CA LYS A 280 7.17 -17.66 5.46
C LYS A 280 7.34 -16.15 5.38
N ALA A 281 8.02 -15.54 6.36
CA ALA A 281 8.08 -14.09 6.57
C ALA A 281 6.71 -13.41 6.63
N ALA A 282 5.64 -14.19 6.85
CA ALA A 282 4.26 -13.73 6.77
C ALA A 282 3.33 -14.69 7.51
N GLU A 283 2.33 -14.13 8.18
CA GLU A 283 1.14 -14.90 8.59
C GLU A 283 0.09 -14.96 7.46
N LEU A 284 -0.05 -13.87 6.69
CA LEU A 284 -1.16 -13.64 5.77
C LEU A 284 -0.82 -14.00 4.32
N GLY A 285 -1.88 -14.17 3.52
CA GLY A 285 -1.82 -14.03 2.06
C GLY A 285 -1.44 -15.28 1.25
N GLY A 286 -1.01 -16.36 1.89
CA GLY A 286 -0.73 -17.66 1.26
C GLY A 286 0.18 -17.56 0.02
N TYR A 287 0.12 -18.53 -0.89
CA TYR A 287 0.98 -18.54 -2.08
C TYR A 287 0.68 -17.43 -3.09
N LYS A 288 -0.56 -16.92 -3.14
CA LYS A 288 -0.97 -15.87 -4.09
C LYS A 288 -0.21 -14.56 -3.90
N THR A 289 0.25 -14.29 -2.68
CA THR A 289 0.96 -13.05 -2.33
C THR A 289 2.35 -13.32 -1.78
N ASN A 290 2.77 -14.59 -1.74
CA ASN A 290 4.05 -15.04 -1.20
C ASN A 290 4.58 -16.24 -1.99
N LEU A 291 4.99 -15.95 -3.23
CA LEU A 291 5.57 -16.93 -4.15
C LEU A 291 6.88 -17.52 -3.62
N THR A 292 7.62 -16.77 -2.80
CA THR A 292 8.84 -17.27 -2.14
C THR A 292 8.54 -18.45 -1.23
N THR A 293 7.48 -18.36 -0.42
CA THR A 293 7.05 -19.49 0.42
C THR A 293 6.64 -20.70 -0.44
N ALA A 294 5.91 -20.48 -1.54
CA ALA A 294 5.53 -21.55 -2.46
C ALA A 294 6.77 -22.25 -3.06
N PHE A 295 7.78 -21.48 -3.44
CA PHE A 295 9.05 -21.99 -3.95
C PHE A 295 9.82 -22.81 -2.89
N ILE A 296 9.90 -22.31 -1.65
CA ILE A 296 10.57 -23.02 -0.55
C ILE A 296 9.82 -24.32 -0.23
N ASP A 297 8.49 -24.29 -0.16
CA ASP A 297 7.67 -25.48 0.11
C ASP A 297 7.80 -26.52 -1.01
N PHE A 298 7.86 -26.10 -2.28
CA PHE A 298 8.17 -26.99 -3.40
C PHE A 298 9.56 -27.60 -3.27
N CYS A 299 10.57 -26.82 -2.89
CA CYS A 299 11.91 -27.35 -2.63
C CYS A 299 11.93 -28.31 -1.43
N ALA A 300 11.07 -28.10 -0.43
CA ALA A 300 10.93 -29.00 0.71
C ALA A 300 10.27 -30.31 0.30
N LEU A 301 9.26 -30.26 -0.58
CA LEU A 301 8.64 -31.43 -1.19
C LEU A 301 9.66 -32.28 -1.95
N LEU A 302 10.60 -31.65 -2.66
CA LEU A 302 11.72 -32.33 -3.33
C LEU A 302 12.85 -32.79 -2.36
N GLY A 303 12.69 -32.54 -1.06
CA GLY A 303 13.69 -32.87 -0.05
C GLY A 303 14.99 -32.03 -0.13
N GLN A 304 14.95 -30.88 -0.81
CA GLN A 304 16.08 -29.95 -0.93
C GLN A 304 16.08 -28.87 0.16
N ALA A 305 14.90 -28.50 0.69
CA ALA A 305 14.73 -27.66 1.87
C ALA A 305 14.17 -28.48 3.05
N TYR A 306 14.55 -28.14 4.28
CA TYR A 306 14.11 -28.83 5.50
C TYR A 306 14.24 -27.91 6.72
N ASP A 307 13.72 -28.32 7.88
CA ASP A 307 13.75 -27.54 9.12
C ASP A 307 13.14 -26.13 8.95
N LEU A 308 11.98 -26.07 8.27
CA LEU A 308 11.26 -24.84 7.97
C LEU A 308 10.58 -24.31 9.24
N LYS A 309 11.06 -23.18 9.76
CA LYS A 309 10.60 -22.62 11.05
C LYS A 309 9.36 -21.77 10.89
N THR A 310 8.30 -22.05 11.63
CA THR A 310 7.09 -21.23 11.68
C THR A 310 6.80 -20.76 13.09
N VAL A 311 6.21 -19.57 13.21
CA VAL A 311 5.77 -19.06 14.51
C VAL A 311 4.46 -19.76 14.92
N PRO A 312 4.36 -20.27 16.16
CA PRO A 312 3.11 -20.81 16.66
C PRO A 312 2.03 -19.74 16.76
N GLU A 313 0.80 -20.05 16.36
CA GLU A 313 -0.34 -19.12 16.37
C GLU A 313 -0.56 -18.44 17.74
N LYS A 314 -0.37 -19.19 18.83
CA LYS A 314 -0.45 -18.67 20.20
C LYS A 314 0.56 -17.55 20.48
N MET A 315 1.77 -17.62 19.90
CA MET A 315 2.80 -16.59 20.04
C MET A 315 2.42 -15.34 19.24
N ILE A 316 1.87 -15.51 18.04
CA ILE A 316 1.37 -14.41 17.21
C ILE A 316 0.25 -13.68 17.96
N ALA A 317 -0.76 -14.41 18.45
CA ALA A 317 -1.89 -13.84 19.18
C ALA A 317 -1.43 -13.04 20.42
N LYS A 318 -0.51 -13.60 21.22
CA LYS A 318 0.06 -12.90 22.38
C LYS A 318 0.79 -11.61 21.98
N ARG A 319 1.51 -11.62 20.86
CA ARG A 319 2.23 -10.42 20.38
C ARG A 319 1.27 -9.33 19.94
N ILE A 320 0.23 -9.68 19.18
CA ILE A 320 -0.81 -8.75 18.73
C ILE A 320 -1.53 -8.13 19.93
N ALA A 321 -1.92 -8.94 20.92
CA ALA A 321 -2.59 -8.44 22.12
C ALA A 321 -1.72 -7.45 22.92
N ARG A 322 -0.38 -7.61 22.88
CA ARG A 322 0.56 -6.75 23.62
C ARG A 322 0.91 -5.46 22.87
N THR A 323 1.18 -5.53 21.58
CA THR A 323 1.78 -4.43 20.80
C THR A 323 1.09 -4.12 19.47
N GLY A 324 0.05 -4.86 19.10
CA GLY A 324 -0.64 -4.68 17.83
C GLY A 324 -1.46 -3.38 17.77
N SER A 325 -1.66 -2.88 16.56
CA SER A 325 -2.46 -1.66 16.29
C SER A 325 -3.97 -1.82 16.49
N GLY A 326 -4.46 -3.05 16.65
CA GLY A 326 -5.90 -3.35 16.58
C GLY A 326 -6.47 -3.35 15.15
N SER A 327 -5.66 -3.15 14.10
CA SER A 327 -6.12 -3.16 12.70
C SER A 327 -6.46 -4.56 12.16
N ARG A 328 -6.42 -5.60 13.00
CA ARG A 328 -6.83 -6.96 12.68
C ARG A 328 -8.26 -7.16 13.20
N PHE A 329 -9.22 -7.41 12.31
CA PHE A 329 -10.56 -7.84 12.70
C PHE A 329 -10.48 -9.16 13.48
N PHE A 330 -10.94 -9.12 14.74
CA PHE A 330 -10.99 -10.24 15.67
C PHE A 330 -11.85 -11.38 15.08
N LYS A 331 -11.21 -12.45 14.61
CA LYS A 331 -11.87 -13.74 14.33
C LYS A 331 -11.08 -14.94 14.85
N ILE A 332 -9.76 -14.80 15.03
CA ILE A 332 -8.87 -15.86 15.54
C ILE A 332 -8.65 -15.70 17.05
N VAL A 333 -8.80 -14.48 17.56
CA VAL A 333 -8.64 -14.19 18.99
C VAL A 333 -9.81 -14.75 19.79
N ASP A 334 -11.04 -14.72 19.26
CA ASP A 334 -12.23 -15.23 19.96
C ASP A 334 -12.17 -16.75 20.19
N ASN A 335 -11.62 -17.52 19.23
CA ASN A 335 -11.45 -18.97 19.37
C ASN A 335 -10.30 -19.40 20.32
N ILE A 336 -9.42 -18.47 20.73
CA ILE A 336 -8.30 -18.76 21.65
C ILE A 336 -8.51 -18.07 23.01
N MET A 337 -9.31 -17.01 23.08
CA MET A 337 -9.61 -16.25 24.30
C MET A 337 -10.71 -16.86 25.19
N GLU A 338 -11.28 -18.01 24.85
CA GLU A 338 -12.10 -18.79 25.80
C GLU A 338 -11.32 -19.29 27.02
N ILE A 339 -9.99 -19.10 27.11
CA ILE A 339 -9.15 -19.57 28.21
C ILE A 339 -8.67 -18.44 29.16
N SER A 340 -9.00 -17.16 28.95
CA SER A 340 -8.71 -16.14 30.00
C SER A 340 -9.62 -14.91 29.88
N GLN A 341 -10.91 -15.06 30.17
CA GLN A 341 -11.86 -13.94 30.09
C GLN A 341 -11.70 -12.89 31.21
N GLU A 342 -11.03 -13.17 32.33
CA GLU A 342 -11.06 -12.24 33.47
C GLU A 342 -10.07 -11.06 33.39
N THR A 343 -8.98 -11.14 32.63
CA THR A 343 -7.88 -10.15 32.77
C THR A 343 -7.81 -9.06 31.71
N VAL A 344 -8.51 -9.21 30.58
CA VAL A 344 -8.42 -8.30 29.43
C VAL A 344 -9.54 -7.26 29.45
N GLN A 345 -10.75 -7.63 29.83
CA GLN A 345 -11.90 -6.72 29.89
C GLN A 345 -11.72 -5.60 30.92
N GLU A 346 -11.18 -5.90 32.11
CA GLU A 346 -10.91 -4.87 33.13
C GLU A 346 -9.85 -3.83 32.69
N LYS A 347 -8.84 -4.24 31.92
CA LYS A 347 -7.76 -3.34 31.48
C LYS A 347 -8.17 -2.43 30.31
N PHE A 348 -9.01 -2.92 29.40
CA PHE A 348 -9.53 -2.09 28.31
C PHE A 348 -10.56 -1.08 28.82
N HIS A 349 -11.47 -1.49 29.70
CA HIS A 349 -12.51 -0.60 30.23
C HIS A 349 -11.93 0.54 31.10
N LYS A 350 -10.89 0.27 31.90
CA LYS A 350 -10.18 1.33 32.65
C LYS A 350 -9.48 2.34 31.75
N LYS A 351 -8.95 1.91 30.58
CA LYS A 351 -8.18 2.76 29.67
C LYS A 351 -9.06 3.62 28.76
N GLU A 352 -10.26 3.17 28.42
CA GLU A 352 -11.25 3.99 27.69
C GLU A 352 -11.93 5.02 28.59
N MET A 353 -12.26 4.67 29.84
CA MET A 353 -12.86 5.63 30.78
C MET A 353 -11.92 6.79 31.11
N THR A 354 -10.60 6.55 31.24
CA THR A 354 -9.62 7.65 31.44
C THR A 354 -9.41 8.51 30.19
N ARG A 355 -9.72 8.00 29.00
CA ARG A 355 -9.54 8.73 27.74
C ARG A 355 -10.72 9.66 27.44
N ASN A 356 -11.94 9.23 27.76
CA ASN A 356 -13.16 10.02 27.55
C ASN A 356 -13.37 11.15 28.57
N GLN A 357 -12.83 11.04 29.79
CA GLN A 357 -12.86 12.15 30.76
C GLN A 357 -11.91 13.30 30.39
N ASN A 358 -10.81 13.01 29.67
CA ASN A 358 -9.82 14.02 29.30
C ASN A 358 -10.14 14.76 27.98
N SER A 359 -11.11 14.30 27.18
CA SER A 359 -11.42 14.87 25.86
C SER A 359 -12.44 16.01 25.86
N LEU A 360 -13.13 16.26 26.98
CA LEU A 360 -14.21 17.26 27.04
C LEU A 360 -13.76 18.71 27.32
N ASN A 361 -12.46 18.97 27.49
CA ASN A 361 -11.96 20.31 27.84
C ASN A 361 -10.64 20.74 27.14
N VAL A 362 -10.41 20.32 25.89
CA VAL A 362 -9.26 20.80 25.12
C VAL A 362 -9.73 21.78 24.04
N LYS A 363 -9.59 23.09 24.30
CA LYS A 363 -9.55 24.09 23.22
C LYS A 363 -8.30 23.80 22.36
N SER A 364 -8.46 23.07 21.27
CA SER A 364 -7.35 22.72 20.39
C SER A 364 -6.90 23.94 19.59
N ASN A 365 -5.82 24.60 20.01
CA ASN A 365 -5.04 25.48 19.14
C ASN A 365 -4.23 24.60 18.17
N TYR A 366 -4.89 24.02 17.18
CA TYR A 366 -4.24 23.20 16.17
C TYR A 366 -3.59 24.12 15.13
N LYS A 367 -2.25 24.12 15.05
CA LYS A 367 -1.53 24.77 13.94
C LYS A 367 -1.52 23.83 12.74
N TYR A 368 -2.00 24.31 11.59
CA TYR A 368 -1.95 23.54 10.34
C TYR A 368 -0.49 23.39 9.88
N ASN A 369 -0.03 22.15 9.74
CA ASN A 369 1.25 21.84 9.10
C ASN A 369 1.07 21.84 7.58
N ILE A 370 1.65 22.85 6.91
CA ILE A 370 1.54 23.01 5.46
C ILE A 370 2.41 21.96 4.74
N VAL A 371 1.78 21.15 3.88
CA VAL A 371 2.48 20.19 3.01
C VAL A 371 2.67 20.82 1.63
N TRP A 372 3.75 21.59 1.46
CA TRP A 372 4.02 22.38 0.25
C TRP A 372 4.01 21.58 -1.06
N LYS A 373 4.50 20.32 -1.03
CA LYS A 373 4.46 19.43 -2.21
C LYS A 373 3.03 19.23 -2.74
N ASN A 374 2.06 19.06 -1.84
CA ASN A 374 0.67 18.84 -2.23
C ASN A 374 0.05 20.13 -2.75
N ILE A 375 0.36 21.28 -2.13
CA ILE A 375 -0.10 22.59 -2.59
C ILE A 375 0.39 22.85 -4.02
N ILE A 376 1.70 22.73 -4.26
CA ILE A 376 2.29 22.94 -5.58
C ILE A 376 1.68 21.98 -6.60
N GLY A 377 1.58 20.69 -6.26
CA GLY A 377 0.97 19.69 -7.13
C GLY A 377 -0.49 20.00 -7.48
N MET A 378 -1.29 20.46 -6.50
CA MET A 378 -2.68 20.86 -6.73
C MET A 378 -2.77 22.11 -7.60
N ILE A 379 -1.91 23.11 -7.42
CA ILE A 379 -1.86 24.30 -8.27
C ILE A 379 -1.59 23.91 -9.72
N TYR A 380 -0.54 23.10 -9.97
CA TYR A 380 -0.22 22.63 -11.32
C TYR A 380 -1.37 21.84 -11.94
N LEU A 381 -1.99 20.94 -11.17
CA LEU A 381 -3.10 20.15 -11.63
C LEU A 381 -4.29 21.03 -12.06
N HIS A 382 -4.66 22.02 -11.24
CA HIS A 382 -5.81 22.88 -11.52
C HIS A 382 -5.53 23.86 -12.67
N LEU A 383 -4.32 24.43 -12.76
CA LEU A 383 -3.93 25.26 -13.90
C LEU A 383 -3.91 24.45 -15.21
N GLY A 384 -3.36 23.25 -15.17
CA GLY A 384 -3.36 22.34 -16.32
C GLY A 384 -4.78 21.90 -16.71
N GLY A 385 -5.64 21.63 -15.74
CA GLY A 385 -7.04 21.29 -15.99
C GLY A 385 -7.85 22.45 -16.58
N LEU A 386 -7.64 23.68 -16.08
CA LEU A 386 -8.25 24.89 -16.62
C LEU A 386 -7.82 25.13 -18.07
N TYR A 387 -6.53 24.97 -18.36
CA TYR A 387 -6.00 25.02 -19.72
C TYR A 387 -6.62 23.93 -20.61
N GLY A 388 -6.81 22.73 -20.05
CA GLY A 388 -7.52 21.62 -20.69
C GLY A 388 -8.94 21.95 -21.13
N TRP A 389 -9.71 22.64 -20.28
CA TRP A 389 -11.09 23.02 -20.59
C TRP A 389 -11.19 24.09 -21.68
N LEU A 390 -10.16 24.89 -21.92
CA LEU A 390 -10.16 25.84 -23.04
C LEU A 390 -10.27 25.11 -24.40
N PHE A 391 -9.73 23.90 -24.52
CA PHE A 391 -9.86 23.09 -25.73
C PHE A 391 -11.28 22.58 -25.97
N CYS A 392 -12.18 22.64 -24.97
CA CYS A 392 -13.59 22.32 -25.15
C CYS A 392 -14.35 23.41 -25.94
N LEU A 393 -13.78 24.62 -26.08
CA LEU A 393 -14.39 25.71 -26.85
C LEU A 393 -14.39 25.41 -28.36
N ASP A 394 -13.45 24.60 -28.84
CA ASP A 394 -13.35 24.14 -30.23
C ASP A 394 -14.22 22.89 -30.47
N ILE A 395 -15.50 22.95 -30.09
CA ILE A 395 -16.36 21.76 -29.96
C ILE A 395 -16.51 20.95 -31.25
N TYR A 396 -16.54 21.64 -32.40
CA TYR A 396 -16.76 21.03 -33.72
C TYR A 396 -15.53 20.28 -34.23
N GLU A 397 -14.32 20.71 -33.84
CA GLU A 397 -13.08 20.03 -34.23
C GLU A 397 -12.76 18.83 -33.34
N ARG A 398 -13.32 18.80 -32.11
CA ARG A 398 -12.86 17.92 -31.03
C ARG A 398 -13.96 17.08 -30.40
N ILE A 399 -15.08 16.91 -31.10
CA ILE A 399 -16.29 16.29 -30.54
C ILE A 399 -16.01 14.89 -29.96
N TYR A 400 -15.20 14.05 -30.61
CA TYR A 400 -14.86 12.72 -30.11
C TYR A 400 -13.99 12.76 -28.86
N THR A 401 -13.02 13.67 -28.80
CA THR A 401 -12.15 13.87 -27.62
C THR A 401 -12.97 14.39 -26.44
N ILE A 402 -13.89 15.32 -26.67
CA ILE A 402 -14.78 15.87 -25.64
C ILE A 402 -15.74 14.79 -25.11
N LEU A 403 -16.38 14.03 -26.02
CA LEU A 403 -17.25 12.92 -25.64
C LEU A 403 -16.49 11.85 -24.85
N TRP A 404 -15.28 11.49 -25.29
CA TRP A 404 -14.42 10.54 -24.59
C TRP A 404 -14.15 10.95 -23.15
N PHE A 405 -13.67 12.18 -22.92
CA PHE A 405 -13.35 12.64 -21.56
C PHE A 405 -14.60 12.89 -20.70
N THR A 406 -15.73 13.24 -21.32
CA THR A 406 -17.02 13.39 -20.62
C THR A 406 -17.53 12.02 -20.14
N VAL A 407 -17.62 11.04 -21.05
CA VAL A 407 -18.03 9.66 -20.71
C VAL A 407 -17.08 9.09 -19.68
N LEU A 408 -15.77 9.25 -19.90
CA LEU A 408 -14.75 8.78 -18.98
C LEU A 408 -14.93 9.40 -17.59
N GLY A 409 -15.23 10.70 -17.50
CA GLY A 409 -15.56 11.37 -16.25
C GLY A 409 -16.77 10.73 -15.55
N ILE A 410 -17.87 10.52 -16.26
CA ILE A 410 -19.11 9.96 -15.71
C ILE A 410 -18.89 8.53 -15.17
N ILE A 411 -18.30 7.64 -15.97
CA ILE A 411 -18.07 6.25 -15.54
C ILE A 411 -17.09 6.19 -14.37
N THR A 412 -16.13 7.11 -14.34
CA THR A 412 -15.16 7.23 -13.27
C THR A 412 -15.83 7.65 -11.96
N SER A 413 -16.77 8.59 -12.00
CA SER A 413 -17.60 8.96 -10.84
C SER A 413 -18.43 7.79 -10.31
N MET A 414 -18.94 6.90 -11.18
CA MET A 414 -19.63 5.67 -10.75
C MET A 414 -18.72 4.73 -9.95
N GLY A 415 -17.43 4.65 -10.30
CA GLY A 415 -16.45 3.88 -9.54
C GLY A 415 -16.27 4.39 -8.09
N ILE A 416 -16.31 5.71 -7.88
CA ILE A 416 -16.29 6.30 -6.55
C ILE A 416 -17.61 6.03 -5.83
N ILE A 417 -18.73 6.36 -6.45
CA ILE A 417 -20.01 6.43 -5.74
C ILE A 417 -20.60 5.04 -5.52
N ALA A 418 -20.82 4.29 -6.61
CA ALA A 418 -21.37 2.94 -6.51
C ALA A 418 -20.36 1.95 -5.89
N GLY A 419 -19.06 2.17 -6.12
CA GLY A 419 -17.96 1.35 -5.59
C GLY A 419 -17.45 1.80 -4.22
N ALA A 420 -16.55 2.78 -4.21
CA ALA A 420 -15.84 3.26 -3.00
C ALA A 420 -16.79 3.53 -1.84
N HIS A 421 -17.80 4.36 -2.10
CA HIS A 421 -18.69 4.87 -1.08
C HIS A 421 -19.75 3.83 -0.69
N ARG A 422 -20.68 3.50 -1.59
CA ARG A 422 -21.85 2.68 -1.22
C ARG A 422 -21.53 1.19 -1.02
N LEU A 423 -20.67 0.60 -1.85
CA LEU A 423 -20.32 -0.83 -1.77
C LEU A 423 -19.25 -1.13 -0.72
N TRP A 424 -18.09 -0.45 -0.79
CA TRP A 424 -16.94 -0.79 0.05
C TRP A 424 -16.96 -0.12 1.42
N CYS A 425 -17.27 1.19 1.50
CA CYS A 425 -17.34 1.90 2.79
C CYS A 425 -18.62 1.55 3.56
N HIS A 426 -19.79 1.67 2.94
CA HIS A 426 -21.07 1.53 3.64
C HIS A 426 -21.71 0.14 3.56
N ARG A 427 -21.27 -0.71 2.63
CA ARG A 427 -21.79 -2.09 2.45
C ARG A 427 -23.32 -2.12 2.36
N THR A 428 -23.88 -1.18 1.60
CA THR A 428 -25.33 -1.02 1.44
C THR A 428 -25.94 -2.03 0.47
N TYR A 429 -25.12 -2.65 -0.37
CA TYR A 429 -25.48 -3.77 -1.23
C TYR A 429 -24.30 -4.74 -1.40
N LYS A 430 -24.56 -5.91 -1.98
CA LYS A 430 -23.53 -6.87 -2.39
C LYS A 430 -23.42 -6.92 -3.91
N ALA A 431 -22.19 -6.94 -4.40
CA ALA A 431 -21.90 -7.11 -5.83
C ALA A 431 -21.21 -8.47 -6.09
N LYS A 432 -21.43 -9.07 -7.26
CA LYS A 432 -20.64 -10.20 -7.77
C LYS A 432 -19.29 -9.71 -8.32
N TRP A 433 -18.36 -10.64 -8.50
CA TRP A 433 -16.99 -10.31 -8.93
C TRP A 433 -16.89 -9.48 -10.22
N PRO A 434 -17.69 -9.70 -11.29
CA PRO A 434 -17.60 -8.88 -12.51
C PRO A 434 -17.89 -7.39 -12.23
N LEU A 435 -18.97 -7.10 -11.50
CA LEU A 435 -19.30 -5.73 -11.10
C LEU A 435 -18.26 -5.13 -10.14
N ARG A 436 -17.76 -5.91 -9.18
CA ARG A 436 -16.67 -5.44 -8.29
C ARG A 436 -15.42 -5.07 -9.08
N PHE A 437 -15.05 -5.90 -10.06
CA PHE A 437 -13.89 -5.68 -10.91
C PHE A 437 -14.06 -4.43 -11.77
N LEU A 438 -15.23 -4.26 -12.39
CA LEU A 438 -15.57 -3.05 -13.15
C LEU A 438 -15.48 -1.79 -12.28
N LEU A 439 -16.16 -1.78 -11.13
CA LEU A 439 -16.16 -0.62 -10.22
C LEU A 439 -14.75 -0.30 -9.72
N MET A 440 -13.91 -1.31 -9.49
CA MET A 440 -12.52 -1.11 -9.06
C MET A 440 -11.69 -0.47 -10.18
N LEU A 441 -11.84 -0.93 -11.42
CA LEU A 441 -11.18 -0.34 -12.58
C LEU A 441 -11.62 1.12 -12.78
N LEU A 442 -12.93 1.38 -12.67
CA LEU A 442 -13.49 2.72 -12.77
C LEU A 442 -12.99 3.65 -11.65
N GLN A 443 -12.91 3.17 -10.40
CA GLN A 443 -12.39 3.94 -9.28
C GLN A 443 -10.90 4.28 -9.46
N THR A 444 -10.13 3.37 -10.09
CA THR A 444 -8.69 3.57 -10.36
C THR A 444 -8.44 4.76 -11.28
N LEU A 445 -9.42 5.14 -12.12
CA LEU A 445 -9.34 6.31 -13.01
C LEU A 445 -9.31 7.66 -12.27
N VAL A 446 -9.56 7.71 -10.94
CA VAL A 446 -9.49 8.94 -10.10
C VAL A 446 -8.27 8.97 -9.19
N TYR A 447 -7.34 8.03 -9.29
CA TYR A 447 -6.17 8.04 -8.40
C TYR A 447 -6.54 8.07 -6.89
N GLN A 448 -7.76 7.64 -6.53
CA GLN A 448 -8.23 7.62 -5.14
C GLN A 448 -8.06 6.24 -4.47
N VAL A 449 -7.43 5.30 -5.18
CA VAL A 449 -7.15 3.95 -4.68
C VAL A 449 -5.65 3.74 -4.57
N ILE A 450 -5.23 3.09 -3.49
CA ILE A 450 -3.86 2.59 -3.32
C ILE A 450 -3.73 1.33 -4.20
N LEU A 451 -3.46 1.52 -5.48
CA LEU A 451 -3.02 0.49 -6.43
C LEU A 451 -1.55 0.75 -6.80
N CYS A 452 -0.88 -0.24 -7.40
CA CYS A 452 0.50 -0.09 -7.85
C CYS A 452 0.64 1.17 -8.73
N PHE A 453 1.63 2.02 -8.44
CA PHE A 453 1.87 3.28 -9.15
C PHE A 453 1.92 3.10 -10.67
N MET A 454 2.46 1.99 -11.17
CA MET A 454 2.52 1.70 -12.61
C MET A 454 1.14 1.40 -13.21
N LEU A 455 0.31 0.61 -12.52
CA LEU A 455 -1.05 0.31 -12.97
C LEU A 455 -1.93 1.58 -12.94
N LEU A 456 -1.69 2.42 -11.94
CA LEU A 456 -2.36 3.68 -11.77
C LEU A 456 -1.97 4.70 -12.85
N LEU A 457 -0.67 4.81 -13.19
CA LEU A 457 -0.21 5.57 -14.35
C LEU A 457 -0.83 5.04 -15.65
N PHE A 458 -0.89 3.72 -15.82
CA PHE A 458 -1.43 3.11 -17.03
C PHE A 458 -2.93 3.38 -17.21
N ILE A 459 -3.72 3.13 -16.16
CA ILE A 459 -5.18 3.28 -16.21
C ILE A 459 -5.61 4.75 -16.15
N CYS A 460 -5.03 5.57 -15.29
CA CYS A 460 -5.47 6.96 -15.07
C CYS A 460 -4.89 7.96 -16.09
N ILE A 461 -3.76 7.63 -16.73
CA ILE A 461 -3.02 8.57 -17.59
C ILE A 461 -2.83 7.98 -18.98
N LEU A 462 -2.16 6.83 -19.12
CA LEU A 462 -1.76 6.34 -20.44
C LEU A 462 -2.94 5.91 -21.32
N ILE A 463 -3.92 5.17 -20.79
CA ILE A 463 -5.13 4.79 -21.55
C ILE A 463 -5.97 6.03 -21.90
N PRO A 464 -6.36 6.90 -20.95
CA PRO A 464 -7.18 8.07 -21.25
C PRO A 464 -6.57 9.01 -22.27
N VAL A 465 -5.23 9.18 -22.23
CA VAL A 465 -4.51 10.06 -23.16
C VAL A 465 -4.24 9.36 -24.50
N GLY A 466 -3.88 8.07 -24.46
CA GLY A 466 -3.48 7.31 -25.65
C GLY A 466 -4.65 6.95 -26.57
N VAL A 467 -5.84 6.71 -26.04
CA VAL A 467 -7.03 6.36 -26.85
C VAL A 467 -7.35 7.48 -27.87
N PRO A 468 -7.49 8.75 -27.48
CA PRO A 468 -7.72 9.83 -28.45
C PRO A 468 -6.61 9.97 -29.49
N CYS A 469 -5.36 9.83 -29.06
CA CYS A 469 -4.20 9.93 -29.94
C CYS A 469 -4.15 8.80 -30.98
N TYR A 470 -4.57 7.59 -30.60
CA TYR A 470 -4.49 6.42 -31.47
C TYR A 470 -5.72 6.28 -32.39
N PHE A 471 -6.93 6.41 -31.84
CA PHE A 471 -8.15 6.04 -32.57
C PHE A 471 -8.70 7.16 -33.45
N TRP A 472 -8.48 8.42 -33.10
CA TRP A 472 -8.94 9.57 -33.91
C TRP A 472 -7.87 10.66 -34.06
N ASN A 473 -6.59 10.28 -33.90
CA ASN A 473 -5.41 11.09 -34.19
C ASN A 473 -5.35 12.45 -33.47
N GLU A 474 -5.85 12.52 -32.24
CA GLU A 474 -5.79 13.73 -31.43
C GLU A 474 -4.35 14.05 -31.02
N LYS A 475 -4.00 15.34 -30.96
CA LYS A 475 -2.67 15.77 -30.51
C LYS A 475 -2.46 15.37 -29.05
N PHE A 476 -1.32 14.74 -28.76
CA PHE A 476 -0.95 14.30 -27.41
C PHE A 476 -1.12 15.40 -26.35
N ILE A 477 -0.68 16.62 -26.64
CA ILE A 477 -0.74 17.73 -25.69
C ILE A 477 -2.19 18.09 -25.32
N ILE A 478 -3.12 17.99 -26.27
CA ILE A 478 -4.53 18.31 -26.08
C ILE A 478 -5.18 17.20 -25.26
N SER A 479 -4.96 15.94 -25.66
CA SER A 479 -5.41 14.76 -24.91
C SER A 479 -4.89 14.74 -23.47
N TRP A 480 -3.64 15.13 -23.25
CA TRP A 480 -3.02 15.28 -21.94
C TRP A 480 -3.74 16.31 -21.06
N TYR A 481 -3.89 17.54 -21.54
CA TYR A 481 -4.51 18.61 -20.75
C TYR A 481 -6.03 18.39 -20.56
N MET A 482 -6.73 17.85 -21.54
CA MET A 482 -8.14 17.45 -21.37
C MET A 482 -8.30 16.33 -20.34
N ASN A 483 -7.35 15.39 -20.26
CA ASN A 483 -7.34 14.38 -19.20
C ASN A 483 -7.14 14.99 -17.80
N LEU A 484 -6.29 16.02 -17.68
CA LEU A 484 -6.14 16.80 -16.44
C LEU A 484 -7.44 17.55 -16.11
N GLY A 485 -8.10 18.15 -17.11
CA GLY A 485 -9.38 18.83 -16.94
C GLY A 485 -10.48 17.89 -16.45
N ARG A 486 -10.60 16.69 -17.04
CA ARG A 486 -11.47 15.61 -16.53
C ARG A 486 -11.14 15.27 -15.08
N TYR A 487 -9.85 15.11 -14.76
CA TYR A 487 -9.44 14.72 -13.42
C TYR A 487 -9.77 15.78 -12.37
N VAL A 488 -9.51 17.05 -12.67
CA VAL A 488 -9.89 18.22 -11.85
C VAL A 488 -11.40 18.28 -11.66
N TRP A 489 -12.18 18.06 -12.72
CA TRP A 489 -13.64 18.02 -12.63
C TRP A 489 -14.09 16.94 -11.64
N THR A 490 -13.66 15.70 -11.81
CA THR A 490 -14.08 14.58 -10.93
C THR A 490 -13.69 14.82 -9.47
N LEU A 491 -12.49 15.34 -9.20
CA LEU A 491 -12.07 15.68 -7.83
C LEU A 491 -12.97 16.73 -7.21
N ASN A 492 -13.21 17.84 -7.91
CA ASN A 492 -14.02 18.94 -7.39
C ASN A 492 -15.48 18.52 -7.19
N MET A 493 -16.06 17.73 -8.09
CA MET A 493 -17.41 17.19 -7.87
C MET A 493 -17.47 16.35 -6.58
N THR A 494 -16.46 15.50 -6.34
CA THR A 494 -16.38 14.69 -5.10
C THR A 494 -16.20 15.58 -3.87
N TRP A 495 -15.40 16.64 -3.97
CA TRP A 495 -15.12 17.54 -2.85
C TRP A 495 -16.28 18.49 -2.53
N LEU A 496 -17.18 18.77 -3.48
CA LEU A 496 -18.43 19.50 -3.21
C LEU A 496 -19.27 18.79 -2.15
N VAL A 497 -19.31 17.45 -2.14
CA VAL A 497 -20.02 16.67 -1.10
C VAL A 497 -19.45 16.97 0.29
N ASN A 498 -18.13 17.09 0.42
CA ASN A 498 -17.49 17.38 1.71
C ASN A 498 -17.49 18.86 2.09
N SER A 499 -17.99 19.74 1.23
CA SER A 499 -17.96 21.20 1.43
C SER A 499 -19.34 21.81 1.32
N ALA A 500 -19.89 21.89 0.10
CA ALA A 500 -21.21 22.46 -0.15
C ALA A 500 -22.32 21.73 0.62
N ASP A 501 -22.31 20.39 0.70
CA ASP A 501 -23.34 19.60 1.41
C ASP A 501 -23.20 19.63 2.95
N HIS A 502 -22.32 20.48 3.47
CA HIS A 502 -22.22 20.77 4.90
C HIS A 502 -22.47 22.25 5.22
N ILE A 503 -22.71 23.10 4.19
CA ILE A 503 -22.84 24.56 4.33
C ILE A 503 -24.17 25.09 3.75
N TRP A 504 -24.53 24.74 2.51
CA TRP A 504 -25.73 25.26 1.81
C TRP A 504 -26.75 24.18 1.43
N GLY A 505 -27.96 24.24 2.00
CA GLY A 505 -29.03 23.28 1.73
C GLY A 505 -30.05 23.13 2.86
N MET A 506 -30.80 22.04 2.84
CA MET A 506 -31.91 21.77 3.77
C MET A 506 -31.60 20.61 4.72
N LYS A 507 -32.22 20.57 5.91
CA LYS A 507 -32.07 19.47 6.89
C LYS A 507 -33.40 18.80 7.23
N PRO A 508 -34.07 18.16 6.26
CA PRO A 508 -35.37 17.57 6.48
C PRO A 508 -35.38 16.39 7.47
N TYR A 509 -34.25 15.70 7.70
CA TYR A 509 -34.19 14.47 8.49
C TYR A 509 -33.56 14.64 9.89
N ASP A 510 -32.47 15.42 10.01
CA ASP A 510 -31.88 15.73 11.31
C ASP A 510 -31.17 17.09 11.33
N VAL A 511 -31.65 18.01 12.18
CA VAL A 511 -31.08 19.36 12.36
C VAL A 511 -29.80 19.39 13.18
N ASN A 512 -29.58 18.38 14.02
CA ASN A 512 -28.49 18.34 15.00
C ASN A 512 -27.14 17.99 14.37
N ILE A 513 -27.16 17.41 13.18
CA ILE A 513 -25.95 17.10 12.40
C ILE A 513 -25.66 18.21 11.38
N ARG A 514 -24.40 18.34 10.96
CA ARG A 514 -24.01 19.33 9.93
C ARG A 514 -24.47 19.04 8.49
N PRO A 515 -24.47 17.79 7.98
CA PRO A 515 -24.86 17.44 6.61
C PRO A 515 -26.22 18.00 6.19
N ILE A 516 -26.36 18.39 4.93
CA ILE A 516 -27.59 18.97 4.35
C ILE A 516 -27.90 18.37 2.98
N GLU A 517 -29.15 18.52 2.54
CA GLU A 517 -29.62 18.17 1.20
C GLU A 517 -29.35 19.32 0.22
N ASN A 518 -28.72 19.01 -0.91
CA ASN A 518 -28.43 19.96 -1.98
C ASN A 518 -28.67 19.33 -3.37
N LEU A 519 -29.71 19.80 -4.05
CA LEU A 519 -30.09 19.31 -5.38
C LEU A 519 -29.01 19.58 -6.44
N ILE A 520 -28.35 20.74 -6.40
CA ILE A 520 -27.32 21.11 -7.37
C ILE A 520 -26.14 20.16 -7.24
N VAL A 521 -25.66 19.94 -6.02
CA VAL A 521 -24.58 18.98 -5.76
C VAL A 521 -25.03 17.58 -6.16
N SER A 522 -26.27 17.17 -5.89
CA SER A 522 -26.80 15.86 -6.32
C SER A 522 -26.75 15.67 -7.84
N ILE A 523 -27.08 16.69 -8.63
CA ILE A 523 -26.99 16.62 -10.11
C ILE A 523 -25.55 16.40 -10.55
N PHE A 524 -24.62 17.18 -10.02
CA PHE A 524 -23.20 17.13 -10.39
C PHE A 524 -22.46 15.89 -9.86
N THR A 525 -22.97 15.30 -8.78
CA THR A 525 -22.39 14.13 -8.10
C THR A 525 -23.23 12.87 -8.30
N PHE A 526 -24.11 12.87 -9.31
CA PHE A 526 -24.90 11.70 -9.70
C PHE A 526 -25.71 11.06 -8.54
N GLY A 527 -26.15 11.87 -7.58
CA GLY A 527 -27.03 11.44 -6.49
C GLY A 527 -26.47 11.57 -5.07
N GLU A 528 -25.26 12.08 -4.86
CA GLU A 528 -24.64 12.16 -3.52
C GLU A 528 -24.96 13.43 -2.73
N GLY A 529 -25.66 14.40 -3.35
CA GLY A 529 -26.07 15.65 -2.71
C GLY A 529 -27.17 15.52 -1.66
N TRP A 530 -27.76 14.33 -1.50
CA TRP A 530 -28.78 14.03 -0.48
C TRP A 530 -28.11 13.66 0.85
N HIS A 531 -27.30 14.57 1.37
CA HIS A 531 -26.29 14.27 2.38
C HIS A 531 -26.83 14.24 3.83
N ASN A 532 -27.92 14.96 4.12
CA ASN A 532 -28.61 14.86 5.41
C ASN A 532 -29.22 13.47 5.57
N TYR A 533 -29.92 12.97 4.55
CA TYR A 533 -30.46 11.62 4.50
C TYR A 533 -29.35 10.59 4.64
N HIS A 534 -28.28 10.71 3.85
CA HIS A 534 -27.18 9.76 3.87
C HIS A 534 -26.53 9.62 5.25
N HIS A 535 -26.29 10.72 5.98
CA HIS A 535 -25.69 10.65 7.31
C HIS A 535 -26.64 10.12 8.38
N VAL A 536 -27.95 10.33 8.22
CA VAL A 536 -28.96 9.77 9.11
C VAL A 536 -29.16 8.27 8.85
N PHE A 537 -29.11 7.85 7.58
CA PHE A 537 -29.32 6.48 7.15
C PHE A 537 -28.17 5.95 6.27
N PRO A 538 -26.95 5.80 6.82
CA PRO A 538 -25.76 5.45 6.04
C PRO A 538 -25.79 4.04 5.44
N TRP A 539 -26.75 3.20 5.84
CA TRP A 539 -26.93 1.85 5.31
C TRP A 539 -27.88 1.78 4.10
N ASP A 540 -28.58 2.85 3.73
CA ASP A 540 -29.46 2.86 2.56
C ASP A 540 -28.64 2.90 1.25
N TYR A 541 -28.85 1.93 0.36
CA TYR A 541 -28.13 1.89 -0.92
C TYR A 541 -28.51 3.02 -1.86
N LYS A 542 -29.72 3.59 -1.69
CA LYS A 542 -30.19 4.70 -2.52
C LYS A 542 -29.52 6.01 -2.14
N THR A 543 -28.98 6.11 -0.92
CA THR A 543 -28.47 7.35 -0.27
C THR A 543 -29.44 8.53 -0.30
N SER A 544 -30.71 8.31 -0.67
CA SER A 544 -31.76 9.31 -0.74
C SER A 544 -33.13 8.65 -0.63
N GLU A 545 -34.12 9.45 -0.23
CA GLU A 545 -35.53 9.03 -0.20
C GLU A 545 -36.08 8.79 -1.62
N PHE A 546 -35.66 9.59 -2.60
CA PHE A 546 -36.24 9.66 -3.95
C PHE A 546 -35.84 8.52 -4.91
N GLY A 547 -34.84 7.71 -4.55
CA GLY A 547 -34.36 6.61 -5.39
C GLY A 547 -33.90 7.05 -6.78
N TYR A 548 -34.17 6.27 -7.83
CA TYR A 548 -33.68 6.50 -9.19
C TYR A 548 -34.15 7.82 -9.84
N LYS A 549 -35.20 8.47 -9.32
CA LYS A 549 -35.79 9.67 -9.93
C LYS A 549 -34.84 10.87 -9.95
N THR A 550 -33.95 10.97 -8.98
CA THR A 550 -32.97 12.07 -8.85
C THR A 550 -31.55 11.56 -8.55
N ASN A 551 -31.33 10.25 -8.61
CA ASN A 551 -30.08 9.60 -8.24
C ASN A 551 -29.67 8.61 -9.34
N PHE A 552 -28.81 9.06 -10.25
CA PHE A 552 -28.31 8.26 -11.36
C PHE A 552 -27.53 7.03 -10.89
N THR A 553 -26.78 7.15 -9.79
CA THR A 553 -26.06 6.02 -9.20
C THR A 553 -27.02 4.92 -8.74
N THR A 554 -28.14 5.30 -8.13
CA THR A 554 -29.18 4.33 -7.73
C THR A 554 -29.74 3.60 -8.95
N ALA A 555 -30.06 4.33 -10.03
CA ALA A 555 -30.52 3.73 -11.28
C ALA A 555 -29.50 2.73 -11.87
N PHE A 556 -28.21 3.05 -11.81
CA PHE A 556 -27.13 2.16 -12.23
C PHE A 556 -27.04 0.89 -11.36
N ILE A 557 -27.16 1.01 -10.04
CA ILE A 557 -27.15 -0.14 -9.12
C ILE A 557 -28.38 -1.02 -9.35
N ASP A 558 -29.55 -0.42 -9.54
CA ASP A 558 -30.80 -1.14 -9.85
C ASP A 558 -30.70 -1.91 -11.17
N PHE A 559 -30.12 -1.29 -12.21
CA PHE A 559 -29.83 -1.97 -13.48
C PHE A 559 -28.86 -3.15 -13.28
N CYS A 560 -27.81 -2.97 -12.49
CA CYS A 560 -26.89 -4.06 -12.15
C CYS A 560 -27.58 -5.18 -11.34
N ALA A 561 -28.56 -4.85 -10.51
CA ALA A 561 -29.37 -5.82 -9.78
C ALA A 561 -30.30 -6.60 -10.71
N LEU A 562 -30.89 -5.92 -11.70
CA LEU A 562 -31.70 -6.56 -12.75
C LEU A 562 -30.88 -7.62 -13.49
N LEU A 563 -29.63 -7.30 -13.86
CA LEU A 563 -28.66 -8.21 -14.47
C LEU A 563 -28.12 -9.29 -13.51
N GLY A 564 -28.53 -9.28 -12.24
CA GLY A 564 -28.08 -10.23 -11.22
C GLY A 564 -26.63 -10.05 -10.79
N GLN A 565 -26.04 -8.87 -11.05
CA GLN A 565 -24.68 -8.50 -10.64
C GLN A 565 -24.64 -7.79 -9.29
N ALA A 566 -25.72 -7.11 -8.89
CA ALA A 566 -25.94 -6.59 -7.55
C ALA A 566 -27.10 -7.34 -6.85
N TYR A 567 -27.05 -7.46 -5.53
CA TYR A 567 -28.05 -8.12 -4.69
C TYR A 567 -27.95 -7.60 -3.24
N ASP A 568 -28.90 -7.98 -2.38
CA ASP A 568 -28.93 -7.56 -0.96
C ASP A 568 -28.96 -6.03 -0.81
N LEU A 569 -29.80 -5.36 -1.61
CA LEU A 569 -29.92 -3.90 -1.65
C LEU A 569 -30.71 -3.42 -0.41
N LYS A 570 -30.03 -2.77 0.53
CA LYS A 570 -30.61 -2.33 1.79
C LYS A 570 -31.35 -1.01 1.63
N THR A 571 -32.63 -0.97 2.00
CA THR A 571 -33.44 0.24 1.99
C THR A 571 -34.00 0.55 3.36
N VAL A 572 -34.22 1.82 3.62
CA VAL A 572 -34.86 2.31 4.84
C VAL A 572 -36.38 2.20 4.67
N PRO A 573 -37.11 1.59 5.65
CA PRO A 573 -38.57 1.60 5.65
C PRO A 573 -39.13 3.02 5.80
N GLU A 574 -40.21 3.33 5.08
CA GLU A 574 -40.85 4.66 5.11
C GLU A 574 -41.25 5.09 6.53
N GLU A 575 -41.71 4.16 7.37
CA GLU A 575 -42.07 4.42 8.77
C GLU A 575 -40.88 4.96 9.59
N MET A 576 -39.66 4.48 9.32
CA MET A 576 -38.47 4.93 10.03
C MET A 576 -38.07 6.34 9.57
N ILE A 577 -38.26 6.65 8.28
CA ILE A 577 -38.03 7.99 7.71
C ILE A 577 -39.00 8.99 8.36
N THR A 578 -40.29 8.69 8.38
CA THR A 578 -41.31 9.59 8.94
C THR A 578 -41.12 9.81 10.43
N LYS A 579 -40.79 8.76 11.20
CA LYS A 579 -40.43 8.90 12.63
C LYS A 579 -39.23 9.80 12.85
N GLN A 580 -38.19 9.66 12.04
CA GLN A 580 -36.98 10.46 12.16
C GLN A 580 -37.22 11.94 11.81
N ILE A 581 -37.97 12.20 10.73
CA ILE A 581 -38.40 13.57 10.36
C ILE A 581 -39.23 14.19 11.48
N ALA A 582 -40.19 13.45 12.05
CA ALA A 582 -41.02 13.95 13.14
C ALA A 582 -40.22 14.27 14.40
N LYS A 583 -39.15 13.49 14.67
CA LYS A 583 -38.31 13.62 15.85
C LYS A 583 -37.30 14.77 15.73
N ASN A 584 -36.56 14.83 14.63
CA ASN A 584 -35.38 15.70 14.48
C ASN A 584 -35.39 16.55 13.19
N GLY A 585 -36.43 16.47 12.35
CA GLY A 585 -36.51 17.20 11.10
C GLY A 585 -36.82 18.70 11.28
N ASN A 586 -36.38 19.53 10.34
CA ASN A 586 -36.65 20.99 10.35
C ASN A 586 -37.99 21.40 9.70
N GLY A 587 -38.89 20.46 9.39
CA GLY A 587 -40.17 20.74 8.70
C GLY A 587 -40.05 21.08 7.21
N SER A 588 -38.86 20.97 6.62
CA SER A 588 -38.60 21.27 5.20
C SER A 588 -38.72 20.06 4.26
N SER A 589 -39.19 18.91 4.79
CA SER A 589 -39.45 17.71 4.00
C SER A 589 -40.52 17.94 2.94
N CYS A 590 -40.32 17.33 1.77
CA CYS A 590 -41.18 17.47 0.58
C CYS A 590 -42.51 16.68 0.70
N ASN A 591 -42.64 15.80 1.69
CA ASN A 591 -43.86 15.03 1.96
C ASN A 591 -44.60 15.60 3.19
N LYS A 592 -45.41 16.64 3.00
CA LYS A 592 -46.22 17.26 4.06
C LYS A 592 -47.47 16.45 4.48
N ASN A 593 -47.79 15.35 3.78
CA ASN A 593 -49.04 14.61 3.98
C ASN A 593 -48.77 13.13 4.31
N LYS A 594 -48.39 12.82 5.55
CA LYS A 594 -48.63 11.55 6.27
C LYS A 594 -47.89 11.58 7.61
N ILE A 595 -48.50 12.23 8.59
CA ILE A 595 -48.08 12.13 10.00
C ILE A 595 -49.12 11.25 10.69
N ILE A 596 -48.74 10.00 11.01
CA ILE A 596 -49.49 9.17 11.96
C ILE A 596 -48.54 8.95 13.14
N TYR A 597 -48.99 9.37 14.32
CA TYR A 597 -48.25 9.27 15.58
C TYR A 597 -48.27 7.85 16.11
N HIS A 598 -47.11 7.36 16.58
CA HIS A 598 -47.05 6.36 17.65
C HIS A 598 -45.85 6.64 18.56
N GLU A 599 -46.14 6.71 19.86
CA GLU A 599 -45.21 6.98 20.95
C GLU A 599 -44.22 5.84 21.19
N ASP A 600 -43.08 6.24 21.75
CA ASP A 600 -42.08 5.48 22.49
C ASP A 600 -41.24 4.41 21.77
N THR A 601 -39.97 4.77 21.52
CA THR A 601 -38.82 3.90 21.82
C THR A 601 -37.54 4.74 21.92
N LYS A 602 -36.86 4.64 23.08
CA LYS A 602 -35.56 5.29 23.37
C LYS A 602 -34.41 4.56 22.64
N TRP A 603 -33.42 5.32 22.21
CA TRP A 603 -32.26 4.88 21.41
C TRP A 603 -31.01 4.66 22.28
N GLY A 604 -30.26 3.58 22.01
CA GLY A 604 -28.92 3.30 22.57
C GLY A 604 -28.48 1.84 22.35
N ASP A 605 -27.41 1.66 21.55
CA ASP A 605 -26.52 0.50 21.43
C ASP A 605 -27.09 -0.91 21.69
N LYS A 606 -27.78 -1.48 20.70
CA LYS A 606 -27.78 -2.94 20.47
C LYS A 606 -27.89 -3.21 18.97
N ASP A 607 -27.16 -4.22 18.49
CA ASP A 607 -27.41 -4.83 17.19
C ASP A 607 -28.90 -5.17 17.07
N MET A 608 -29.47 -4.95 15.87
CA MET A 608 -30.87 -5.26 15.57
C MET A 608 -31.22 -6.67 16.02
N LYS A 609 -32.30 -6.81 16.80
CA LYS A 609 -32.78 -8.13 17.23
C LYS A 609 -33.37 -8.88 16.02
N PRO A 610 -33.37 -10.22 16.02
CA PRO A 610 -33.86 -11.04 14.90
C PRO A 610 -35.28 -10.69 14.40
N HIS A 611 -36.18 -10.23 15.28
CA HIS A 611 -37.54 -9.82 14.90
C HIS A 611 -37.63 -8.43 14.26
N GLU A 612 -36.60 -7.59 14.39
CA GLU A 612 -36.50 -6.29 13.72
C GLU A 612 -35.97 -6.46 12.28
N ILE A 613 -35.20 -7.53 12.05
CA ILE A 613 -34.76 -7.98 10.72
C ILE A 613 -35.95 -8.46 9.88
N GLU A 614 -36.95 -9.11 10.50
CA GLU A 614 -38.17 -9.57 9.81
C GLU A 614 -39.03 -8.42 9.25
N LYS A 615 -38.94 -7.21 9.81
CA LYS A 615 -39.65 -6.02 9.29
C LYS A 615 -38.90 -5.28 8.17
N THR A 616 -37.67 -5.70 7.88
CA THR A 616 -36.90 -5.15 6.75
C THR A 616 -37.24 -5.97 5.50
N LYS A 617 -37.93 -5.36 4.53
CA LYS A 617 -38.21 -6.03 3.25
C LYS A 617 -36.90 -6.26 2.48
N ILE A 618 -36.35 -7.47 2.61
CA ILE A 618 -35.33 -7.98 1.71
C ILE A 618 -36.06 -8.50 0.47
N PHE A 619 -35.98 -7.78 -0.64
CA PHE A 619 -36.47 -8.31 -1.90
C PHE A 619 -35.50 -9.39 -2.39
N ASN A 620 -35.88 -10.64 -2.17
CA ASN A 620 -35.28 -11.79 -2.82
C ASN A 620 -36.07 -12.07 -4.10
N LYS A 621 -35.39 -12.27 -5.23
CA LYS A 621 -35.98 -12.32 -6.59
C LYS A 621 -36.86 -13.57 -6.87
N LYS A 622 -37.47 -14.18 -5.85
CA LYS A 622 -38.38 -15.31 -6.02
C LYS A 622 -39.83 -15.05 -5.60
N ASP A 623 -40.15 -13.84 -5.16
CA ASP A 623 -41.53 -13.40 -4.93
C ASP A 623 -41.88 -12.20 -5.80
#